data_AF-A0A3B8V147-F1
#
_entry.id   AF-A0A3B8V147-F1
#
_cell.length_a   1.000
_cell.length_b   1.000
_cell.length_c   1.000
_cell.angle_alpha   90.00
_cell.angle_beta   90.00
_cell.angle_gamma   90.00
#
_symmetry.space_group_name_H-M   'P 1'
#
loop_
_entity.id
_entity.type
_entity.pdbx_description
1 polymer ?
#
loop_
_entity_poly.entity_id
_entity_poly.type
_entity_poly.pdbx_seq_one_letter_code
_entity_poly.pdbx_strand_id
1 'polypeptide(L)'
;MTTLDATSPNPSNTPVPPVDNYLTYTRGFLSWALTLDHKRIGLMYLVAVLGSFLVGGIFALLVRTELLTPGATIPGVDAEVYNQFFTLHGAI
;
A
#
# COMPACT_ATOMS: atom_id res chain seq x y z
N MET A 1 -19.14 -57.57 28.12
CA MET A 1 -19.14 -56.27 28.83
C MET A 1 -17.98 -55.48 28.26
N THR A 2 -18.29 -54.61 27.29
CA THR A 2 -17.32 -53.88 26.46
C THR A 2 -16.81 -52.68 27.25
N THR A 3 -15.63 -52.77 27.85
CA THR A 3 -14.97 -51.61 28.46
C THR A 3 -14.32 -50.82 27.33
N LEU A 4 -15.03 -49.79 26.83
CA LEU A 4 -14.46 -48.82 25.92
C LEU A 4 -13.34 -48.06 26.66
N ASP A 5 -12.11 -48.33 26.24
CA ASP A 5 -10.90 -47.65 26.63
C ASP A 5 -10.99 -46.17 26.22
N ALA A 6 -11.10 -45.29 27.22
CA ALA A 6 -11.23 -43.84 27.04
C ALA A 6 -9.87 -43.14 26.83
N THR A 7 -8.84 -43.85 26.38
CA THR A 7 -7.48 -43.32 26.19
C THR A 7 -7.18 -43.01 24.72
N SER A 8 -8.13 -42.40 24.02
CA SER A 8 -7.84 -41.75 22.73
C SER A 8 -7.25 -40.36 23.03
N PRO A 9 -6.02 -40.03 22.60
CA PRO A 9 -5.47 -38.68 22.73
C PRO A 9 -6.34 -37.72 21.91
N ASN A 10 -7.17 -36.92 22.59
CA ASN A 10 -7.98 -35.90 21.94
C ASN A 10 -7.05 -34.76 21.45
N PRO A 11 -6.87 -34.55 20.13
CA PRO A 11 -6.00 -33.52 19.61
C PRO A 11 -6.47 -32.09 19.95
N SER A 12 -7.71 -31.92 20.43
CA SER A 12 -8.29 -30.60 20.76
C SER A 12 -7.70 -29.92 22.00
N ASN A 13 -6.90 -30.64 22.81
CA ASN A 13 -6.35 -30.11 24.07
C ASN A 13 -4.90 -29.64 23.93
N THR A 14 -4.38 -29.57 22.71
CA THR A 14 -3.06 -28.98 22.45
C THR A 14 -3.18 -27.45 22.47
N PRO A 15 -2.41 -26.73 23.30
CA PRO A 15 -2.32 -25.28 23.17
C PRO A 15 -1.80 -24.96 21.77
N VAL A 16 -2.68 -24.49 20.89
CA VAL A 16 -2.26 -24.03 19.56
C VAL A 16 -1.32 -22.85 19.80
N PRO A 17 -0.04 -22.93 19.40
CA PRO A 17 0.86 -21.81 19.55
C PRO A 17 0.24 -20.60 18.83
N PRO A 18 0.42 -19.37 19.35
CA PRO A 18 -0.09 -18.18 18.69
C PRO A 18 0.34 -18.20 17.23
N VAL A 19 -0.62 -18.22 16.30
CA VAL A 19 -0.30 -18.23 14.87
C VAL A 19 0.29 -16.87 14.54
N ASP A 20 1.59 -16.85 14.23
CA ASP A 20 2.29 -15.64 13.86
C ASP A 20 1.63 -14.99 12.63
N ASN A 21 1.07 -13.79 12.83
CA ASN A 21 0.40 -13.05 11.78
C ASN A 21 1.41 -12.14 11.07
N TYR A 22 1.41 -12.14 9.73
CA TYR A 22 2.27 -11.30 8.92
C TYR A 22 2.06 -9.79 9.16
N LEU A 23 0.98 -9.35 9.79
CA LEU A 23 0.80 -7.95 10.21
C LEU A 23 1.48 -7.63 11.55
N THR A 24 1.70 -8.65 12.39
CA THR A 24 2.05 -8.50 13.81
C THR A 24 3.43 -9.07 14.16
N TYR A 25 4.03 -9.87 13.26
CA TYR A 25 5.34 -10.50 13.46
C TYR A 25 6.46 -9.46 13.43
N THR A 26 7.14 -9.23 14.56
CA THR A 26 8.19 -8.23 14.80
C THR A 26 7.76 -6.77 14.58
N ARG A 27 7.89 -5.97 15.65
CA ARG A 27 7.54 -4.54 15.64
C ARG A 27 8.76 -3.71 15.23
N GLY A 28 8.61 -2.87 14.20
CA GLY A 28 9.60 -1.85 13.85
C GLY A 28 9.73 -1.59 12.34
N PHE A 29 10.11 -0.36 11.99
CA PHE A 29 10.33 0.07 10.59
C PHE A 29 11.37 -0.82 9.87
N LEU A 30 12.48 -1.14 10.54
CA LEU A 30 13.53 -2.01 9.96
C LEU A 30 13.02 -3.41 9.62
N SER A 31 12.08 -3.95 10.40
CA SER A 31 11.50 -5.28 10.14
C SER A 31 10.60 -5.30 8.90
N TRP A 32 9.98 -4.16 8.56
CA TRP A 32 9.18 -4.03 7.35
C TRP A 32 10.06 -3.71 6.14
N ALA A 33 11.05 -2.82 6.30
CA ALA A 33 11.97 -2.46 5.23
C ALA A 33 12.85 -3.63 4.76
N LEU A 34 13.27 -4.52 5.66
CA LEU A 34 14.14 -5.67 5.37
C LEU A 34 13.38 -7.01 5.33
N THR A 35 12.07 -6.99 5.11
CA THR A 35 11.27 -8.22 5.06
C THR A 35 11.43 -8.96 3.72
N LEU A 36 11.38 -10.29 3.74
CA LEU A 36 11.33 -11.15 2.54
C LEU A 36 9.92 -11.72 2.26
N ASP A 37 8.92 -11.36 3.08
CA ASP A 37 7.54 -11.80 2.89
C ASP A 37 6.89 -11.03 1.73
N HIS A 38 6.54 -11.73 0.65
CA HIS A 38 5.91 -11.15 -0.54
C HIS A 38 4.55 -10.50 -0.26
N LYS A 39 3.83 -10.90 0.80
CA LYS A 39 2.57 -10.28 1.21
C LYS A 39 2.81 -8.89 1.81
N ARG A 40 3.86 -8.76 2.64
CA ARG A 40 4.28 -7.47 3.20
C ARG A 40 4.81 -6.54 2.12
N ILE A 41 5.66 -7.08 1.23
CA ILE A 41 6.19 -6.33 0.09
C ILE A 41 5.03 -5.85 -0.80
N GLY A 42 4.08 -6.74 -1.14
CA GLY A 42 2.91 -6.37 -1.93
C GLY A 42 2.08 -5.25 -1.29
N LEU A 43 1.87 -5.27 0.02
CA LEU A 43 1.15 -4.21 0.73
C LEU A 43 1.90 -2.88 0.72
N MET A 44 3.23 -2.89 0.90
CA MET A 44 4.05 -1.68 0.80
C MET A 44 4.01 -1.07 -0.61
N TYR A 45 4.10 -1.91 -1.64
CA TYR A 45 3.95 -1.47 -3.03
C TYR A 45 2.55 -0.93 -3.33
N LEU A 46 1.49 -1.57 -2.82
CA LEU A 46 0.13 -1.09 -3.00
C LEU A 46 -0.01 0.33 -2.41
N VAL A 47 0.47 0.54 -1.19
CA VAL A 47 0.43 1.86 -0.55
C VAL A 47 1.28 2.88 -1.32
N ALA A 48 2.48 2.49 -1.77
CA ALA A 48 3.36 3.38 -2.53
C ALA A 48 2.74 3.78 -3.88
N VAL A 49 2.19 2.83 -4.63
CA VAL A 49 1.56 3.07 -5.93
C VAL A 49 0.25 3.85 -5.78
N LEU A 50 -0.57 3.58 -4.76
CA LEU A 50 -1.74 4.41 -4.48
C LEU A 50 -1.32 5.85 -4.12
N GLY A 51 -0.24 6.00 -3.35
CA GLY A 51 0.33 7.31 -3.04
C GLY A 51 0.80 8.06 -4.29
N SER A 52 1.56 7.40 -5.16
CA SER A 52 2.04 7.98 -6.41
C SER A 52 0.89 8.30 -7.37
N PHE A 53 -0.11 7.42 -7.45
CA PHE A 53 -1.33 7.63 -8.22
C PHE A 53 -2.10 8.88 -7.78
N LEU A 54 -2.23 9.12 -6.47
CA LEU A 54 -2.89 10.35 -5.98
C LEU A 54 -2.08 11.60 -6.32
N VAL A 55 -0.75 11.56 -6.19
CA VAL A 55 0.13 12.69 -6.53
C VAL A 55 0.09 12.99 -8.03
N GLY A 56 0.29 11.96 -8.88
CA GLY A 56 0.17 12.08 -10.34
C GLY A 56 -1.23 12.50 -10.78
N GLY A 57 -2.27 12.06 -10.07
CA GLY A 57 -3.66 12.46 -10.27
C GLY A 57 -3.91 13.94 -9.95
N ILE A 58 -3.31 14.47 -8.87
CA ILE A 58 -3.38 15.91 -8.55
C ILE A 58 -2.72 16.73 -9.66
N PHE A 59 -1.53 16.33 -10.13
CA PHE A 59 -0.87 17.01 -11.25
C PHE A 59 -1.72 16.97 -12.53
N ALA A 60 -2.38 15.85 -12.82
CA ALA A 60 -3.31 15.74 -13.94
C ALA A 60 -4.49 16.70 -13.82
N LEU A 61 -5.04 16.87 -12.61
CA LEU A 61 -6.11 17.84 -12.35
C LEU A 61 -5.63 19.28 -12.56
N LEU A 62 -4.43 19.63 -12.10
CA LEU A 62 -3.85 20.97 -12.29
C LEU A 62 -3.67 21.33 -13.77
N VAL A 63 -3.12 20.41 -14.56
CA VAL A 63 -2.99 20.55 -16.02
C VAL A 63 -4.38 20.73 -16.66
N ARG A 64 -5.36 19.94 -16.22
CA ARG A 64 -6.72 20.01 -16.76
C ARG A 64 -7.43 21.30 -16.39
N THR A 65 -7.24 21.83 -15.17
CA THR A 65 -7.82 23.10 -14.76
C THR A 65 -7.27 24.28 -15.54
N GLU A 66 -5.99 24.24 -15.92
CA GLU A 66 -5.38 25.31 -16.71
C GLU A 66 -5.95 25.38 -18.14
N LEU A 67 -6.37 24.23 -18.69
CA LEU A 67 -6.98 24.14 -20.02
C LEU A 67 -8.48 24.45 -20.06
N LEU A 68 -9.14 24.72 -18.92
CA LEU A 68 -10.59 24.96 -18.87
C LEU A 68 -10.99 26.30 -19.50
N THR A 69 -10.11 27.29 -19.49
CA THR A 69 -10.38 28.62 -20.04
C THR A 69 -9.26 29.03 -21.02
N PRO A 70 -9.60 29.68 -22.15
CA PRO A 70 -8.60 30.21 -23.06
C PRO A 70 -7.91 31.43 -22.42
N GLY A 71 -6.79 31.21 -21.74
CA GLY A 71 -6.00 32.20 -21.01
C GLY A 71 -5.35 31.59 -19.76
N ALA A 72 -4.45 32.33 -19.09
CA ALA A 72 -3.88 31.87 -17.83
C ALA A 72 -4.98 31.78 -16.77
N THR A 73 -5.36 30.55 -16.40
CA THR A 73 -6.46 30.30 -15.45
C THR A 73 -5.92 30.37 -14.02
N ILE A 74 -4.69 29.88 -13.82
CA ILE A 74 -3.97 29.94 -12.55
C ILE A 74 -2.96 31.09 -12.61
N PRO A 75 -3.11 32.13 -11.76
CA PRO A 75 -2.13 33.22 -11.70
C PRO A 75 -0.77 32.69 -11.21
N GLY A 76 0.24 32.78 -12.08
CA GLY A 76 1.62 32.34 -11.79
C GLY A 76 2.04 31.01 -12.46
N VAL A 77 1.14 30.32 -13.16
CA VAL A 77 1.50 29.17 -14.00
C VAL A 77 1.89 29.68 -15.38
N ASP A 78 3.19 29.82 -15.62
CA ASP A 78 3.73 30.09 -16.95
C ASP A 78 3.90 28.78 -17.74
N ALA A 79 4.17 28.89 -19.05
CA ALA A 79 4.32 27.75 -19.95
C ALA A 79 5.36 26.73 -19.46
N GLU A 80 6.43 27.19 -18.80
CA GLU A 80 7.45 26.33 -18.20
C GLU A 80 6.90 25.46 -17.07
N VAL A 81 6.12 26.06 -16.16
CA VAL A 81 5.53 25.38 -15.00
C VAL A 81 4.49 24.35 -15.47
N TYR A 82 3.72 24.69 -16.50
CA TYR A 82 2.79 23.76 -17.13
C TYR A 82 3.52 22.51 -17.69
N ASN A 83 4.60 22.71 -18.44
CA ASN A 83 5.39 21.62 -19.02
C ASN A 83 6.02 20.72 -17.94
N GLN A 84 6.43 21.34 -16.82
CA GLN A 84 6.94 20.60 -15.67
C GLN A 84 5.86 19.73 -15.02
N PHE A 85 4.66 20.27 -14.75
CA PHE A 85 3.55 19.49 -14.21
C PHE A 85 3.10 18.37 -15.13
N PHE A 86 3.07 18.61 -16.45
CA PHE A 86 2.75 17.58 -17.43
C PHE A 86 3.75 16.42 -17.40
N THR A 87 5.03 16.74 -17.28
CA THR A 87 6.10 15.73 -17.20
C THR A 87 6.06 14.97 -15.87
N LEU A 88 5.89 15.68 -14.75
CA LEU A 88 5.82 15.07 -13.41
C LEU A 88 4.58 14.19 -13.25
N HIS A 89 3.44 14.57 -13.83
CA HIS A 89 2.24 13.73 -13.88
C HIS A 89 2.53 12.34 -14.49
N GLY A 90 3.29 12.28 -15.59
CA GLY A 90 3.59 11.02 -16.28
C GLY A 90 4.75 10.24 -15.67
N ALA A 91 5.60 10.89 -14.88
CA ALA A 91 6.78 10.26 -14.28
C ALA A 91 6.51 9.58 -12.91
N ILE A 92 5.43 9.97 -12.22
CA ILE A 92 5.08 9.56 -10.84
C ILE A 92 3.87 8.61 -10.87
#